data_AF-A0A381SF49-F1
#
_entry.id   AF-A0A381SF49-F1
#
_cell.length_a   1.000
_cell.length_b   1.000
_cell.length_c   1.000
_cell.angle_alpha   90.00
_cell.angle_beta   90.00
_cell.angle_gamma   90.00
#
_symmetry.space_group_name_H-M   'P 1'
#
loop_
_entity.id
_entity.type
_entity.pdbx_description
1 polymer ?
#
loop_
_entity_poly.entity_id
_entity_poly.type
_entity_poly.pdbx_seq_one_letter_code
_entity_poly.pdbx_strand_id
1 'polypeptide(L)'
;VNYHADINTSPVTAVDRERRDAAAGIQTTDRFARFSQRNDMFNRAFWDDEIRRPEMMAFFDSYRKTPSFRRGRGFGQKDFALRNAAWAVSDEFSSRGESQGIREGFNAPLQPTAQVASEQVEVESRDDMTAEIKQIAKLFGAGIVGIAPYDPRWTYANRVSSATFEEDETGLPEGLTSVVVLGHEMDRALVDTYPSAVAGAATGNAYSEETATVIRLSQYIRNLGWQAVGSMNDSALVIPYALQAGLGEYARNQLVITPEYGPRVRFSKVLTDLPLVHDQPRLLGVRRFCDVCTRCIDACPVKALPSGPPSDVQLNRSAIQGVIKWTSDAEKCFGFWADLRSDCAICLRVCPWNRDFGYWWNRVWRWFARTPARGWLIKLENLSKRGKRKQSTNWWKRVKSVTPR
;
A
#
# COMPACT_ATOMS: atom_id res chain seq x y z
N VAL A 1 9.12 -40.00 6.33
CA VAL A 1 10.23 -39.11 6.76
C VAL A 1 9.66 -37.71 6.86
N ASN A 2 9.36 -37.27 8.08
CA ASN A 2 8.69 -36.00 8.36
C ASN A 2 9.66 -34.83 8.11
N TYR A 3 9.40 -34.07 7.05
CA TYR A 3 10.09 -32.80 6.73
C TYR A 3 9.35 -31.64 7.43
N HIS A 4 9.40 -31.60 8.76
CA HIS A 4 8.89 -30.46 9.55
C HIS A 4 9.89 -30.13 10.67
N ALA A 5 11.16 -29.92 10.31
CA ALA A 5 12.20 -29.44 11.21
C ALA A 5 12.65 -28.03 10.80
N ASP A 6 12.46 -27.07 11.70
CA ASP A 6 13.35 -25.93 11.99
C ASP A 6 13.72 -24.88 10.92
N ILE A 7 12.88 -24.61 9.92
CA ILE A 7 13.21 -23.58 8.90
C ILE A 7 12.87 -22.13 9.35
N ASN A 8 12.04 -21.89 10.37
CA ASN A 8 11.41 -20.57 10.53
C ASN A 8 11.62 -19.86 11.89
N THR A 9 12.70 -20.12 12.62
CA THR A 9 13.12 -19.29 13.79
C THR A 9 14.51 -18.66 13.60
N SER A 10 15.28 -19.14 12.62
CA SER A 10 16.55 -18.52 12.24
C SER A 10 16.31 -17.35 11.28
N PRO A 11 17.20 -16.33 11.25
CA PRO A 11 17.18 -15.29 10.22
C PRO A 11 17.12 -15.96 8.84
N VAL A 12 16.19 -15.53 7.99
CA VAL A 12 16.04 -16.11 6.64
C VAL A 12 17.39 -16.01 5.92
N THR A 13 17.92 -17.16 5.51
CA THR A 13 19.23 -17.24 4.84
C THR A 13 19.17 -16.48 3.51
N ALA A 14 20.33 -16.09 2.97
CA ALA A 14 20.37 -15.44 1.66
C ALA A 14 19.72 -16.30 0.55
N VAL A 15 19.95 -17.62 0.59
CA VAL A 15 19.38 -18.58 -0.36
C VAL A 15 17.85 -18.64 -0.25
N ASP A 16 17.31 -18.64 0.97
CA ASP A 16 15.87 -18.65 1.19
C ASP A 16 15.21 -17.35 0.72
N ARG A 17 15.90 -16.20 0.89
CA ARG A 17 15.44 -14.90 0.38
C ARG A 17 15.36 -14.91 -1.15
N GLU A 18 16.39 -15.37 -1.84
CA GLU A 18 16.41 -15.43 -3.31
C GLU A 18 15.31 -16.34 -3.86
N ARG A 19 15.10 -17.51 -3.26
CA ARG A 19 14.01 -18.43 -3.63
C ARG A 19 12.65 -17.79 -3.44
N ARG A 20 12.43 -17.10 -2.31
CA ARG A 20 11.17 -16.42 -2.01
C ARG A 20 10.92 -15.24 -2.94
N ASP A 21 11.96 -14.44 -3.22
CA ASP A 21 11.89 -13.34 -4.18
C ASP A 21 11.51 -13.84 -5.57
N ALA A 22 12.16 -14.90 -6.05
CA ALA A 22 11.84 -15.51 -7.33
C ALA A 22 10.38 -16.00 -7.39
N ALA A 23 9.89 -16.65 -6.32
CA ALA A 23 8.50 -17.09 -6.22
C ALA A 23 7.51 -15.92 -6.16
N ALA A 24 7.90 -14.79 -5.56
CA ALA A 24 7.13 -13.55 -5.49
C ALA A 24 7.22 -12.69 -6.76
N GLY A 25 8.08 -13.05 -7.72
CA GLY A 25 8.36 -12.25 -8.92
C GLY A 25 9.19 -10.99 -8.63
N ILE A 26 9.90 -10.95 -7.50
CA ILE A 26 10.85 -9.91 -7.13
C ILE A 26 12.22 -10.27 -7.72
N GLN A 27 12.89 -9.28 -8.30
CA GLN A 27 14.23 -9.46 -8.84
C GLN A 27 15.08 -8.24 -8.48
N THR A 28 16.13 -8.46 -7.70
CA THR A 28 17.15 -7.47 -7.37
C THR A 28 18.39 -7.64 -8.23
N THR A 29 19.16 -6.58 -8.40
CA THR A 29 20.47 -6.60 -9.06
C THR A 29 21.58 -6.40 -8.03
N ASP A 30 22.83 -6.57 -8.44
CA ASP A 30 24.05 -6.18 -7.69
C ASP A 30 24.04 -4.71 -7.23
N ARG A 31 23.38 -3.82 -8.00
CA ARG A 31 23.17 -2.40 -7.65
C ARG A 31 22.14 -2.13 -6.56
N PHE A 32 21.51 -3.15 -5.97
CA PHE A 32 20.45 -2.95 -4.98
C PHE A 32 20.97 -2.22 -3.74
N ALA A 33 20.24 -1.19 -3.33
CA ALA A 33 20.48 -0.45 -2.09
C ALA A 33 19.15 -0.20 -1.37
N ARG A 34 19.19 -0.23 -0.03
CA ARG A 34 18.05 0.17 0.79
C ARG A 34 17.68 1.61 0.49
N PHE A 35 16.39 1.88 0.41
CA PHE A 35 15.89 3.22 0.05
C PHE A 35 15.94 4.15 1.27
N SER A 36 16.46 5.37 1.11
CA SER A 36 16.35 6.40 2.16
C SER A 36 14.95 7.01 2.12
N GLN A 37 14.23 7.00 3.26
CA GLN A 37 12.88 7.53 3.31
C GLN A 37 12.82 9.04 3.03
N ARG A 38 13.92 9.76 3.28
CA ARG A 38 14.07 11.18 2.92
C ARG A 38 13.83 11.43 1.43
N ASN A 39 14.19 10.46 0.58
CA ASN A 39 14.01 10.52 -0.86
C ASN A 39 12.62 10.07 -1.33
N ASP A 40 11.72 9.65 -0.44
CA ASP A 40 10.32 9.47 -0.81
C ASP A 40 9.75 10.78 -1.39
N MET A 41 8.93 10.65 -2.43
CA MET A 41 8.44 11.78 -3.20
C MET A 41 7.68 12.80 -2.34
N PHE A 42 6.94 12.34 -1.33
CA PHE A 42 6.21 13.24 -0.44
C PHE A 42 7.14 14.00 0.49
N ASN A 43 8.27 13.42 0.90
CA ASN A 43 9.27 14.09 1.75
C ASN A 43 10.12 15.07 0.92
N ARG A 44 10.55 14.68 -0.28
CA ARG A 44 11.30 15.54 -1.21
C ARG A 44 10.57 16.84 -1.53
N ALA A 45 9.24 16.83 -1.54
CA ALA A 45 8.43 18.03 -1.74
C ALA A 45 8.72 19.17 -0.74
N PHE A 46 9.28 18.86 0.43
CA PHE A 46 9.57 19.84 1.48
C PHE A 46 11.01 20.37 1.48
N TRP A 47 11.98 19.57 1.06
CA TRP A 47 13.42 19.90 1.18
C TRP A 47 14.16 20.01 -0.15
N ASP A 48 13.63 19.43 -1.23
CA ASP A 48 14.33 19.36 -2.52
C ASP A 48 13.96 20.56 -3.42
N ASP A 49 14.79 21.60 -3.36
CA ASP A 49 14.55 22.86 -4.09
C ASP A 49 14.53 22.70 -5.62
N GLU A 50 15.08 21.61 -6.18
CA GLU A 50 15.07 21.34 -7.62
C GLU A 50 13.65 21.06 -8.15
N ILE A 51 12.76 20.56 -7.29
CA ILE A 51 11.40 20.13 -7.67
C ILE A 51 10.30 20.84 -6.87
N ARG A 52 10.67 21.52 -5.78
CA ARG A 52 9.73 22.14 -4.84
C ARG A 52 8.91 23.20 -5.54
N ARG A 53 7.59 23.14 -5.34
CA ARG A 53 6.62 24.09 -5.90
C ARG A 53 5.57 24.48 -4.87
N PRO A 54 5.00 25.70 -4.93
CA PRO A 54 3.93 26.13 -4.04
C PRO A 54 2.71 25.19 -4.05
N GLU A 55 2.38 24.60 -5.21
CA GLU A 55 1.24 23.67 -5.32
C GLU A 55 1.43 22.40 -4.49
N MET A 56 2.67 21.96 -4.24
CA MET A 56 2.95 20.79 -3.43
C MET A 56 2.59 21.04 -1.97
N MET A 57 2.91 22.22 -1.43
CA MET A 57 2.51 22.61 -0.07
C MET A 57 0.99 22.79 0.00
N ALA A 58 0.39 23.41 -1.02
CA ALA A 58 -1.05 23.56 -1.11
C ALA A 58 -1.81 22.22 -1.16
N PHE A 59 -1.18 21.16 -1.70
CA PHE A 59 -1.71 19.80 -1.59
C PHE A 59 -1.77 19.35 -0.14
N PHE A 60 -0.66 19.40 0.61
CA PHE A 60 -0.65 18.96 2.01
C PHE A 60 -1.58 19.80 2.90
N ASP A 61 -1.57 21.13 2.74
CA ASP A 61 -2.45 22.03 3.49
C ASP A 61 -3.94 21.75 3.23
N SER A 62 -4.29 21.25 2.03
CA SER A 62 -5.69 20.92 1.70
C SER A 62 -6.28 19.78 2.51
N TYR A 63 -5.44 18.88 3.02
CA TYR A 63 -5.87 17.77 3.88
C TYR A 63 -5.96 18.20 5.34
N ARG A 64 -5.06 19.10 5.79
CA ARG A 64 -4.79 19.32 7.23
C ARG A 64 -5.22 20.66 7.82
N LYS A 65 -5.32 21.73 7.02
CA LYS A 65 -5.58 23.08 7.55
C LYS A 65 -6.90 23.65 7.06
N THR A 66 -6.99 23.90 5.75
CA THR A 66 -8.14 24.61 5.17
C THR A 66 -8.64 23.85 3.94
N PRO A 67 -9.93 23.46 3.89
CA PRO A 67 -10.51 22.83 2.71
C PRO A 67 -10.33 23.73 1.48
N SER A 68 -9.53 23.31 0.50
CA SER A 68 -9.25 24.08 -0.72
C SER A 68 -10.28 23.83 -1.82
N PHE A 69 -11.56 24.00 -1.48
CA PHE A 69 -12.65 23.75 -2.42
C PHE A 69 -12.65 24.76 -3.57
N ARG A 70 -13.15 24.32 -4.74
CA ARG A 70 -13.31 25.14 -5.93
C ARG A 70 -14.64 24.86 -6.61
N ARG A 71 -15.11 25.81 -7.41
CA ARG A 71 -16.31 25.62 -8.25
C ARG A 71 -15.99 24.58 -9.33
N GLY A 72 -16.38 23.33 -9.10
CA GLY A 72 -16.16 22.23 -10.04
C GLY A 72 -16.78 20.92 -9.54
N ARG A 73 -17.28 20.10 -10.46
CA ARG A 73 -17.88 18.79 -10.12
C ARG A 73 -16.84 17.87 -9.47
N GLY A 74 -17.06 17.51 -8.21
CA GLY A 74 -16.16 16.64 -7.44
C GLY A 74 -15.03 17.38 -6.71
N PHE A 75 -15.07 18.71 -6.66
CA PHE A 75 -14.14 19.55 -5.92
C PHE A 75 -14.85 20.64 -5.10
N GLY A 76 -16.15 20.50 -4.86
CA GLY A 76 -16.92 21.43 -4.05
C GLY A 76 -16.67 21.22 -2.54
N GLN A 77 -17.19 22.13 -1.72
CA GLN A 77 -16.97 22.10 -0.28
C GLN A 77 -17.38 20.77 0.39
N LYS A 78 -18.53 20.20 0.01
CA LYS A 78 -18.98 18.90 0.53
C LYS A 78 -18.04 17.74 0.14
N ASP A 79 -17.43 17.82 -1.04
CA ASP A 79 -16.51 16.79 -1.53
C ASP A 79 -15.24 16.77 -0.66
N PHE A 80 -14.69 17.96 -0.37
CA PHE A 80 -13.53 18.11 0.53
C PHE A 80 -13.87 17.84 1.99
N ALA A 81 -15.07 18.19 2.46
CA ALA A 81 -15.51 17.89 3.81
C ALA A 81 -15.53 16.37 4.06
N LEU A 82 -16.13 15.60 3.15
CA LEU A 82 -16.11 14.13 3.24
C LEU A 82 -14.68 13.59 3.16
N ARG A 83 -13.88 14.09 2.21
CA ARG A 83 -12.49 13.67 2.05
C ARG A 83 -11.72 13.84 3.34
N ASN A 84 -11.65 15.06 3.88
CA ASN A 84 -10.83 15.37 5.05
C ASN A 84 -11.36 14.66 6.30
N ALA A 85 -12.68 14.53 6.46
CA ALA A 85 -13.26 13.73 7.56
C ALA A 85 -12.81 12.26 7.52
N ALA A 86 -12.68 11.67 6.32
CA ALA A 86 -12.23 10.29 6.18
C ALA A 86 -10.77 10.08 6.65
N TRP A 87 -9.94 11.12 6.68
CA TRP A 87 -8.55 11.07 7.16
C TRP A 87 -8.40 11.32 8.67
N ALA A 88 -9.46 11.72 9.36
CA ALA A 88 -9.36 12.28 10.71
C ALA A 88 -8.62 11.39 11.72
N VAL A 89 -8.86 10.08 11.71
CA VAL A 89 -8.16 9.15 12.63
C VAL A 89 -6.68 9.06 12.29
N SER A 90 -6.33 8.87 11.01
CA SER A 90 -4.94 8.79 10.59
C SER A 90 -4.19 10.11 10.86
N ASP A 91 -4.83 11.26 10.63
CA ASP A 91 -4.22 12.56 10.87
C ASP A 91 -3.95 12.80 12.37
N GLU A 92 -4.91 12.49 13.25
CA GLU A 92 -4.76 12.62 14.71
C GLU A 92 -3.53 11.83 15.22
N PHE A 93 -3.40 10.57 14.80
CA PHE A 93 -2.25 9.75 15.15
C PHE A 93 -0.95 10.29 14.55
N SER A 94 -0.98 10.73 13.30
CA SER A 94 0.22 11.24 12.62
C SER A 94 0.73 12.57 13.20
N SER A 95 -0.11 13.30 13.95
CA SER A 95 0.21 14.61 14.53
C SER A 95 0.68 14.56 15.99
N ARG A 96 0.54 13.42 16.69
CA ARG A 96 0.89 13.31 18.13
C ARG A 96 2.35 13.69 18.44
N GLY A 97 3.26 13.40 17.53
CA GLY A 97 4.69 13.64 17.66
C GLY A 97 5.23 14.82 16.85
N GLU A 98 4.37 15.68 16.31
CA GLU A 98 4.77 16.72 15.34
C GLU A 98 5.83 17.68 15.90
N SER A 99 5.73 18.05 17.19
CA SER A 99 6.71 18.89 17.89
C SER A 99 8.11 18.26 18.02
N GLN A 100 8.20 16.94 17.89
CA GLN A 100 9.44 16.16 17.94
C GLN A 100 9.92 15.73 16.55
N GLY A 101 9.27 16.21 15.47
CA GLY A 101 9.56 15.76 14.10
C GLY A 101 9.14 14.32 13.83
N ILE A 102 8.21 13.78 14.62
CA ILE A 102 7.68 12.43 14.48
C ILE A 102 6.31 12.50 13.81
N ARG A 103 6.20 11.87 12.64
CA ARG A 103 4.93 11.69 11.93
C ARG A 103 4.58 10.21 11.85
N GLU A 104 3.81 9.75 12.83
CA GLU A 104 3.49 8.33 12.99
C GLU A 104 2.72 7.76 11.79
N GLY A 105 3.07 6.53 11.39
CA GLY A 105 2.49 5.86 10.22
C GLY A 105 2.98 6.39 8.87
N PHE A 106 3.76 7.48 8.83
CA PHE A 106 4.29 8.06 7.58
C PHE A 106 5.81 8.17 7.57
N ASN A 107 6.41 8.75 8.61
CA ASN A 107 7.86 8.94 8.75
C ASN A 107 8.43 8.25 9.99
N ALA A 108 7.59 7.72 10.86
CA ALA A 108 7.96 6.97 12.05
C ALA A 108 6.90 5.88 12.33
N PRO A 109 7.26 4.78 13.02
CA PRO A 109 6.29 3.78 13.44
C PRO A 109 5.23 4.36 14.38
N LEU A 110 4.08 3.68 14.46
CA LEU A 110 3.04 4.01 15.43
C LEU A 110 3.57 3.71 16.82
N GLN A 111 3.54 4.72 17.69
CA GLN A 111 3.95 4.59 19.08
C GLN A 111 2.91 3.74 19.83
N PRO A 112 3.37 2.74 20.60
CA PRO A 112 2.48 1.85 21.32
C PRO A 112 1.80 2.58 22.48
N THR A 113 0.59 2.17 22.82
CA THR A 113 -0.14 2.72 23.97
C THR A 113 0.40 2.16 25.29
N ALA A 114 0.82 0.89 25.30
CA ALA A 114 1.44 0.26 26.46
C ALA A 114 2.74 -0.48 26.11
N GLN A 115 3.55 -0.69 27.13
CA GLN A 115 4.79 -1.47 27.02
C GLN A 115 4.49 -2.94 26.70
N VAL A 116 5.51 -3.68 26.29
CA VAL A 116 5.42 -5.14 26.13
C VAL A 116 5.18 -5.76 27.51
N ALA A 117 4.27 -6.72 27.60
CA ALA A 117 4.02 -7.43 28.85
C ALA A 117 5.30 -8.13 29.33
N SER A 118 5.56 -8.09 30.64
CA SER A 118 6.74 -8.73 31.23
C SER A 118 6.65 -10.26 31.20
N GLU A 119 5.43 -10.78 31.26
CA GLU A 119 5.15 -12.20 31.07
C GLU A 119 4.91 -12.47 29.59
N GLN A 120 5.64 -13.45 29.06
CA GLN A 120 5.54 -13.87 27.68
C GLN A 120 4.68 -15.13 27.58
N VAL A 121 3.61 -15.05 26.80
CA VAL A 121 2.76 -16.21 26.50
C VAL A 121 3.54 -17.19 25.64
N GLU A 122 3.59 -18.44 26.09
CA GLU A 122 4.22 -19.54 25.38
C GLU A 122 3.45 -19.86 24.09
N VAL A 123 4.18 -20.05 22.98
CA VAL A 123 3.61 -20.45 21.69
C VAL A 123 3.79 -21.96 21.50
N GLU A 124 2.80 -22.74 21.94
CA GLU A 124 2.82 -24.21 21.81
C GLU A 124 2.80 -24.66 20.35
N SER A 125 2.00 -23.98 19.51
CA SER A 125 1.78 -24.29 18.10
C SER A 125 1.82 -23.01 17.26
N ARG A 126 2.77 -22.97 16.34
CA ARG A 126 2.94 -21.82 15.43
C ARG A 126 1.81 -21.73 14.40
N ASP A 127 1.26 -22.87 13.99
CA ASP A 127 0.13 -22.92 13.07
C ASP A 127 -1.12 -22.32 13.72
N ASP A 128 -1.38 -22.67 14.98
CA ASP A 128 -2.53 -22.14 15.73
C ASP A 128 -2.36 -20.65 16.03
N MET A 129 -1.16 -20.24 16.50
CA MET A 129 -0.84 -18.82 16.71
C MET A 129 -0.97 -18.01 15.40
N THR A 130 -0.58 -18.59 14.28
CA THR A 130 -0.74 -17.97 12.95
C THR A 130 -2.21 -17.81 12.57
N ALA A 131 -3.02 -18.85 12.79
CA ALA A 131 -4.45 -18.80 12.53
C ALA A 131 -5.12 -17.74 13.42
N GLU A 132 -4.76 -17.70 14.70
CA GLU A 132 -5.26 -16.74 15.68
C GLU A 132 -4.95 -15.30 15.28
N ILE A 133 -3.68 -14.96 15.02
CA ILE A 133 -3.26 -13.62 14.60
C ILE A 133 -4.01 -13.17 13.33
N LYS A 134 -4.23 -14.08 12.38
CA LYS A 134 -5.02 -13.77 11.18
C LYS A 134 -6.49 -13.48 11.48
N GLN A 135 -7.12 -14.21 12.40
CA GLN A 135 -8.50 -13.95 12.79
C GLN A 135 -8.64 -12.67 13.62
N ILE A 136 -7.70 -12.41 14.54
CA ILE A 136 -7.67 -11.18 15.34
C ILE A 136 -7.44 -9.95 14.46
N ALA A 137 -6.53 -10.03 13.48
CA ALA A 137 -6.33 -8.97 12.50
C ALA A 137 -7.61 -8.65 11.71
N LYS A 138 -8.38 -9.68 11.32
CA LYS A 138 -9.70 -9.51 10.66
C LYS A 138 -10.75 -8.93 11.59
N LEU A 139 -10.80 -9.38 12.84
CA LEU A 139 -11.66 -8.81 13.89
C LEU A 139 -11.38 -7.31 14.06
N PHE A 140 -10.12 -6.90 13.96
CA PHE A 140 -9.71 -5.50 14.03
C PHE A 140 -9.84 -4.75 12.70
N GLY A 141 -10.39 -5.35 11.64
CA GLY A 141 -10.77 -4.62 10.42
C GLY A 141 -9.91 -4.90 9.18
N ALA A 142 -8.88 -5.75 9.25
CA ALA A 142 -8.14 -6.13 8.05
C ALA A 142 -9.02 -6.94 7.09
N GLY A 143 -9.09 -6.52 5.82
CA GLY A 143 -9.85 -7.24 4.78
C GLY A 143 -9.14 -8.50 4.29
N ILE A 144 -7.81 -8.42 4.14
CA ILE A 144 -6.93 -9.55 3.82
C ILE A 144 -5.69 -9.51 4.72
N VAL A 145 -5.16 -10.68 5.08
CA VAL A 145 -4.01 -10.81 5.98
C VAL A 145 -3.07 -11.85 5.42
N GLY A 146 -1.78 -11.55 5.38
CA GLY A 146 -0.73 -12.48 5.00
C GLY A 146 0.51 -12.24 5.85
N ILE A 147 1.33 -13.27 6.03
CA ILE A 147 2.51 -13.20 6.88
C ILE A 147 3.74 -13.56 6.05
N ALA A 148 4.73 -12.66 6.05
CA ALA A 148 6.02 -12.87 5.40
C ALA A 148 7.13 -12.90 6.46
N PRO A 149 8.30 -13.51 6.15
CA PRO A 149 9.49 -13.30 6.96
C PRO A 149 9.90 -11.84 6.93
N TYR A 150 10.51 -11.37 8.00
CA TYR A 150 11.20 -10.09 8.01
C TYR A 150 12.49 -10.16 7.16
N ASP A 151 12.66 -9.18 6.28
CA ASP A 151 13.86 -9.04 5.45
C ASP A 151 14.35 -7.59 5.48
N PRO A 152 15.49 -7.31 6.16
CA PRO A 152 15.97 -5.94 6.37
C PRO A 152 16.32 -5.21 5.06
N ARG A 153 16.43 -5.91 3.92
CA ARG A 153 16.58 -5.28 2.60
C ARG A 153 15.42 -4.34 2.27
N TRP A 154 14.21 -4.65 2.74
CA TRP A 154 13.02 -3.85 2.45
C TRP A 154 12.74 -2.76 3.49
N THR A 155 13.48 -2.74 4.59
CA THR A 155 13.47 -1.65 5.57
C THR A 155 14.14 -0.41 4.96
N TYR A 156 13.60 0.78 5.25
CA TYR A 156 14.26 2.01 4.85
C TYR A 156 15.68 2.06 5.43
N ALA A 157 16.62 2.63 4.69
CA ALA A 157 17.99 2.82 5.19
C ALA A 157 17.98 3.70 6.45
N ASN A 158 17.22 4.79 6.37
CA ASN A 158 16.99 5.79 7.41
C ASN A 158 15.55 6.26 7.30
N ARG A 159 14.95 6.66 8.43
CA ARG A 159 13.72 7.45 8.42
C ARG A 159 14.06 8.92 8.19
N VAL A 160 13.05 9.78 8.16
CA VAL A 160 13.23 11.22 8.01
C VAL A 160 12.43 11.98 9.08
N SER A 161 13.05 13.00 9.70
CA SER A 161 12.33 13.89 10.62
C SER A 161 11.33 14.75 9.84
N SER A 162 10.08 14.83 10.29
CA SER A 162 9.07 15.69 9.65
C SER A 162 9.26 17.18 9.98
N ALA A 163 10.14 17.51 10.94
CA ALA A 163 10.44 18.89 11.31
C ALA A 163 11.64 19.45 10.53
N THR A 164 12.73 18.68 10.43
CA THR A 164 13.99 19.14 9.79
C THR A 164 14.19 18.57 8.38
N PHE A 165 13.49 17.49 8.03
CA PHE A 165 13.71 16.71 6.81
C PHE A 165 15.13 16.15 6.69
N GLU A 166 15.82 15.97 7.81
CA GLU A 166 17.10 15.27 7.90
C GLU A 166 16.87 13.77 8.15
N GLU A 167 17.86 12.96 7.80
CA GLU A 167 17.83 11.52 8.04
C GLU A 167 17.93 11.23 9.54
N ASP A 168 17.21 10.19 9.97
CA ASP A 168 17.15 9.76 11.35
C ASP A 168 17.09 8.22 11.42
N GLU A 169 17.36 7.65 12.59
CA GLU A 169 17.34 6.20 12.80
C GLU A 169 15.93 5.64 12.68
N THR A 170 15.81 4.47 12.04
CA THR A 170 14.49 3.83 11.83
C THR A 170 13.78 3.46 13.13
N GLY A 171 14.52 3.27 14.23
CA GLY A 171 13.96 2.96 15.54
C GLY A 171 13.30 1.58 15.64
N LEU A 172 13.64 0.65 14.73
CA LEU A 172 13.14 -0.72 14.79
C LEU A 172 13.96 -1.56 15.79
N PRO A 173 13.30 -2.36 16.64
CA PRO A 173 14.00 -3.26 17.55
C PRO A 173 14.73 -4.37 16.78
N GLU A 174 15.75 -4.93 17.42
CA GLU A 174 16.43 -6.12 16.93
C GLU A 174 15.56 -7.38 17.09
N GLY A 175 15.94 -8.47 16.41
CA GLY A 175 15.30 -9.78 16.59
C GLY A 175 13.96 -9.97 15.88
N LEU A 176 13.46 -8.98 15.13
CA LEU A 176 12.25 -9.12 14.32
C LEU A 176 12.38 -10.28 13.32
N THR A 177 11.39 -11.19 13.29
CA THR A 177 11.42 -12.39 12.45
C THR A 177 10.30 -12.43 11.41
N SER A 178 9.19 -11.73 11.68
CA SER A 178 7.96 -11.84 10.89
C SER A 178 7.34 -10.46 10.62
N VAL A 179 6.64 -10.36 9.49
CA VAL A 179 5.85 -9.20 9.09
C VAL A 179 4.43 -9.66 8.80
N VAL A 180 3.48 -9.23 9.62
CA VAL A 180 2.05 -9.43 9.38
C VAL A 180 1.57 -8.28 8.49
N VAL A 181 1.29 -8.59 7.22
CA VAL A 181 0.82 -7.63 6.21
C VAL A 181 -0.70 -7.60 6.21
N LEU A 182 -1.26 -6.39 6.34
CA LEU A 182 -2.70 -6.14 6.47
C LEU A 182 -3.18 -5.37 5.25
N GLY A 183 -4.18 -5.88 4.55
CA GLY A 183 -4.79 -5.23 3.39
C GLY A 183 -6.16 -4.62 3.70
N HIS A 184 -6.37 -3.38 3.28
CA HIS A 184 -7.55 -2.56 3.56
C HIS A 184 -8.23 -2.14 2.26
N GLU A 185 -9.48 -2.55 2.04
CA GLU A 185 -10.19 -2.26 0.80
C GLU A 185 -10.54 -0.77 0.68
N MET A 186 -10.31 -0.21 -0.51
CA MET A 186 -10.84 1.09 -0.91
C MET A 186 -12.21 0.95 -1.57
N ASP A 187 -13.23 1.68 -1.09
CA ASP A 187 -14.61 1.59 -1.62
C ASP A 187 -14.66 1.76 -3.14
N ARG A 188 -15.34 0.82 -3.81
CA ARG A 188 -15.40 0.77 -5.28
C ARG A 188 -16.08 1.99 -5.88
N ALA A 189 -17.16 2.45 -5.25
CA ALA A 189 -17.99 3.51 -5.80
C ALA A 189 -17.29 4.87 -5.70
N LEU A 190 -16.51 5.09 -4.64
CA LEU A 190 -15.60 6.22 -4.50
C LEU A 190 -14.46 6.12 -5.53
N VAL A 191 -13.78 4.97 -5.63
CA VAL A 191 -12.70 4.73 -6.61
C VAL A 191 -13.14 5.03 -8.04
N ASP A 192 -14.36 4.64 -8.43
CA ASP A 192 -14.90 4.90 -9.77
C ASP A 192 -15.00 6.40 -10.11
N THR A 193 -14.90 7.30 -9.12
CA THR A 193 -14.98 8.77 -9.31
C THR A 193 -13.62 9.46 -9.47
N TYR A 194 -12.50 8.74 -9.32
CA TYR A 194 -11.16 9.30 -9.50
C TYR A 194 -10.95 9.93 -10.91
N PRO A 195 -10.28 11.09 -11.03
CA PRO A 195 -9.82 11.94 -9.94
C PRO A 195 -10.97 12.82 -9.39
N SER A 196 -11.18 12.86 -8.08
CA SER A 196 -12.06 13.85 -7.43
C SER A 196 -11.79 13.88 -5.93
N ALA A 197 -12.15 14.97 -5.25
CA ALA A 197 -12.02 15.03 -3.79
C ALA A 197 -12.89 13.97 -3.09
N VAL A 198 -14.10 13.68 -3.63
CA VAL A 198 -14.94 12.57 -3.14
C VAL A 198 -14.18 11.24 -3.21
N ALA A 199 -13.52 10.96 -4.34
CA ALA A 199 -12.73 9.74 -4.49
C ALA A 199 -11.64 9.63 -3.42
N GLY A 200 -11.04 10.76 -3.02
CA GLY A 200 -10.03 10.81 -1.96
C GLY A 200 -10.50 10.35 -0.59
N ALA A 201 -11.82 10.30 -0.35
CA ALA A 201 -12.37 9.67 0.85
C ALA A 201 -12.13 8.14 0.87
N ALA A 202 -11.96 7.49 -0.29
CA ALA A 202 -11.60 6.06 -0.34
C ALA A 202 -10.21 5.83 0.25
N THR A 203 -9.24 6.68 -0.10
CA THR A 203 -7.88 6.63 0.44
C THR A 203 -7.88 7.01 1.92
N GLY A 204 -8.55 8.11 2.29
CA GLY A 204 -8.59 8.57 3.68
C GLY A 204 -9.20 7.54 4.62
N ASN A 205 -10.34 6.98 4.25
CA ASN A 205 -10.99 5.96 5.06
C ASN A 205 -10.10 4.74 5.25
N ALA A 206 -9.46 4.26 4.18
CA ALA A 206 -8.53 3.14 4.26
C ALA A 206 -7.34 3.43 5.19
N TYR A 207 -6.77 4.65 5.17
CA TYR A 207 -5.72 5.03 6.12
C TYR A 207 -6.20 5.09 7.58
N SER A 208 -7.40 5.61 7.82
CA SER A 208 -7.98 5.66 9.17
C SER A 208 -8.25 4.25 9.71
N GLU A 209 -8.77 3.34 8.87
CA GLU A 209 -8.96 1.93 9.21
C GLU A 209 -7.62 1.19 9.41
N GLU A 210 -6.62 1.48 8.56
CA GLU A 210 -5.24 0.98 8.72
C GLU A 210 -4.69 1.35 10.11
N THR A 211 -4.77 2.62 10.51
CA THR A 211 -4.31 3.09 11.81
C THR A 211 -4.98 2.33 12.95
N ALA A 212 -6.32 2.24 12.93
CA ALA A 212 -7.09 1.55 13.97
C ALA A 212 -6.78 0.05 14.03
N THR A 213 -6.58 -0.60 12.89
CA THR A 213 -6.28 -2.03 12.82
C THR A 213 -4.87 -2.32 13.35
N VAL A 214 -3.88 -1.57 12.87
CA VAL A 214 -2.46 -1.79 13.17
C VAL A 214 -2.18 -1.58 14.65
N ILE A 215 -2.69 -0.49 15.24
CA ILE A 215 -2.42 -0.21 16.65
C ILE A 215 -3.01 -1.27 17.57
N ARG A 216 -4.23 -1.75 17.27
CA ARG A 216 -4.88 -2.81 18.03
C ARG A 216 -4.15 -4.14 17.91
N LEU A 217 -3.74 -4.52 16.69
CA LEU A 217 -3.00 -5.76 16.48
C LEU A 217 -1.61 -5.72 17.12
N SER A 218 -0.86 -4.63 16.94
CA SER A 218 0.45 -4.50 17.59
C SER A 218 0.33 -4.49 19.10
N GLN A 219 -0.70 -3.81 19.66
CA GLN A 219 -0.90 -3.81 21.10
C GLN A 219 -1.30 -5.19 21.64
N TYR A 220 -2.12 -5.93 20.89
CA TYR A 220 -2.47 -7.30 21.25
C TYR A 220 -1.22 -8.19 21.34
N ILE A 221 -0.34 -8.16 20.33
CA ILE A 221 0.90 -8.96 20.35
C ILE A 221 1.82 -8.53 21.51
N ARG A 222 1.92 -7.23 21.79
CA ARG A 222 2.68 -6.71 22.94
C ARG A 222 2.11 -7.18 24.28
N ASN A 223 0.79 -7.29 24.39
CA ASN A 223 0.13 -7.81 25.60
C ASN A 223 0.38 -9.31 25.81
N LEU A 224 0.75 -10.05 24.76
CA LEU A 224 1.23 -11.43 24.87
C LEU A 224 2.72 -11.53 25.26
N GLY A 225 3.40 -10.39 25.46
CA GLY A 225 4.82 -10.33 25.83
C GLY A 225 5.79 -10.43 24.64
N TRP A 226 5.31 -10.27 23.41
CA TRP A 226 6.14 -10.29 22.19
C TRP A 226 6.37 -8.88 21.64
N GLN A 227 7.51 -8.66 20.97
CA GLN A 227 7.78 -7.39 20.31
C GLN A 227 6.83 -7.20 19.14
N ALA A 228 6.23 -6.02 19.03
CA ALA A 228 5.47 -5.64 17.85
C ALA A 228 5.60 -4.15 17.58
N VAL A 229 5.89 -3.81 16.32
CA VAL A 229 5.94 -2.46 15.79
C VAL A 229 4.83 -2.28 14.78
N GLY A 230 3.84 -1.46 15.13
CA GLY A 230 2.78 -1.05 14.22
C GLY A 230 3.30 -0.05 13.19
N SER A 231 3.11 -0.33 11.90
CA SER A 231 3.68 0.50 10.84
C SER A 231 2.76 0.57 9.61
N MET A 232 2.64 1.75 9.00
CA MET A 232 1.75 2.01 7.86
C MET A 232 2.54 2.26 6.58
N ASN A 233 2.89 3.50 6.24
CA ASN A 233 3.78 3.83 5.11
C ASN A 233 5.25 3.99 5.53
N ASP A 234 5.52 4.02 6.83
CA ASP A 234 6.84 4.19 7.44
C ASP A 234 7.63 2.87 7.52
N SER A 235 8.82 2.91 8.14
CA SER A 235 9.69 1.78 8.51
C SER A 235 10.21 0.89 7.37
N ALA A 236 9.34 0.33 6.54
CA ALA A 236 9.70 -0.59 5.47
C ALA A 236 8.74 -0.52 4.28
N LEU A 237 9.26 -0.84 3.09
CA LEU A 237 8.49 -0.93 1.85
C LEU A 237 7.51 -2.11 1.94
N VAL A 238 6.21 -1.83 1.89
CA VAL A 238 5.18 -2.86 2.10
C VAL A 238 4.95 -3.78 0.89
N ILE A 239 5.23 -3.30 -0.34
CA ILE A 239 4.96 -4.07 -1.56
C ILE A 239 5.72 -5.41 -1.57
N PRO A 240 7.05 -5.46 -1.36
CA PRO A 240 7.77 -6.73 -1.28
C PRO A 240 7.14 -7.73 -0.30
N TYR A 241 6.78 -7.28 0.90
CA TYR A 241 6.13 -8.13 1.90
C TYR A 241 4.75 -8.61 1.47
N ALA A 242 3.92 -7.76 0.85
CA ALA A 242 2.61 -8.17 0.34
C ALA A 242 2.72 -9.26 -0.75
N LEU A 243 3.75 -9.19 -1.61
CA LEU A 243 4.03 -10.22 -2.61
C LEU A 243 4.55 -11.51 -1.95
N GLN A 244 5.50 -11.38 -1.03
CA GLN A 244 6.11 -12.50 -0.30
C GLN A 244 5.11 -13.24 0.61
N ALA A 245 4.11 -12.53 1.12
CA ALA A 245 2.98 -13.06 1.89
C ALA A 245 1.85 -13.62 1.01
N GLY A 246 2.01 -13.64 -0.32
CA GLY A 246 1.04 -14.24 -1.25
C GLY A 246 -0.25 -13.45 -1.45
N LEU A 247 -0.32 -12.18 -1.02
CA LEU A 247 -1.54 -11.36 -1.12
C LEU A 247 -1.86 -10.92 -2.54
N GLY A 248 -0.87 -10.88 -3.43
CA GLY A 248 -1.09 -10.53 -4.83
C GLY A 248 0.18 -10.52 -5.65
N GLU A 249 0.08 -9.91 -6.84
CA GLU A 249 1.19 -9.81 -7.79
C GLU A 249 1.39 -8.34 -8.22
N TYR A 250 2.65 -7.93 -8.39
CA TYR A 250 3.01 -6.57 -8.78
C TYR A 250 2.57 -6.26 -10.22
N ALA A 251 1.99 -5.09 -10.44
CA ALA A 251 1.52 -4.64 -11.74
C ALA A 251 2.24 -3.39 -12.26
N ARG A 252 2.09 -3.15 -13.56
CA ARG A 252 2.64 -2.00 -14.28
C ARG A 252 2.24 -0.63 -13.69
N ASN A 253 1.11 -0.55 -13.00
CA ASN A 253 0.70 0.68 -12.29
C ASN A 253 1.39 0.88 -10.93
N GLN A 254 2.43 0.08 -10.63
CA GLN A 254 3.18 0.05 -9.36
C GLN A 254 2.39 -0.40 -8.12
N LEU A 255 1.23 -1.04 -8.32
CA LEU A 255 0.40 -1.53 -7.22
C LEU A 255 0.40 -3.07 -7.19
N VAL A 256 0.03 -3.63 -6.05
CA VAL A 256 -0.24 -5.06 -5.91
C VAL A 256 -1.68 -5.33 -6.36
N ILE A 257 -1.85 -6.29 -7.25
CA ILE A 257 -3.18 -6.76 -7.67
C ILE A 257 -3.54 -7.97 -6.81
N THR A 258 -4.57 -7.81 -5.99
CA THR A 258 -5.06 -8.89 -5.14
C THR A 258 -6.26 -9.60 -5.79
N PRO A 259 -6.47 -10.90 -5.50
CA PRO A 259 -7.66 -11.61 -5.93
C PRO A 259 -8.97 -11.02 -5.42
N GLU A 260 -8.97 -10.35 -4.27
CA GLU A 260 -10.17 -9.86 -3.61
C GLU A 260 -10.56 -8.47 -4.11
N TYR A 261 -9.58 -7.58 -4.26
CA TYR A 261 -9.83 -6.13 -4.44
C TYR A 261 -9.25 -5.57 -5.73
N GLY A 262 -8.46 -6.35 -6.48
CA GLY A 262 -7.63 -5.84 -7.55
C GLY A 262 -6.60 -4.85 -6.98
N PRO A 263 -6.36 -3.69 -7.62
CA PRO A 263 -5.50 -2.64 -7.07
C PRO A 263 -6.16 -1.78 -5.98
N ARG A 264 -7.44 -2.00 -5.62
CA ARG A 264 -8.20 -1.15 -4.65
C ARG A 264 -7.93 -1.55 -3.21
N VAL A 265 -6.66 -1.71 -2.87
CA VAL A 265 -6.24 -2.13 -1.55
C VAL A 265 -5.05 -1.30 -1.13
N ARG A 266 -5.06 -0.89 0.12
CA ARG A 266 -3.91 -0.31 0.78
C ARG A 266 -3.31 -1.33 1.74
N PHE A 267 -2.02 -1.22 2.02
CA PHE A 267 -1.34 -2.16 2.91
C PHE A 267 -0.67 -1.44 4.06
N SER A 268 -0.84 -2.00 5.25
CA SER A 268 -0.07 -1.70 6.44
C SER A 268 0.59 -2.98 6.95
N LYS A 269 1.40 -2.87 8.01
CA LYS A 269 2.13 -4.01 8.57
C LYS A 269 2.35 -3.92 10.07
N VAL A 270 2.50 -5.09 10.69
CA VAL A 270 3.06 -5.23 12.04
C VAL A 270 4.33 -6.06 11.93
N LEU A 271 5.46 -5.50 12.34
CA LEU A 271 6.73 -6.22 12.42
C LEU A 271 6.84 -6.82 13.83
N THR A 272 7.18 -8.10 13.93
CA THR A 272 7.18 -8.81 15.22
C THR A 272 8.22 -9.93 15.29
N ASP A 273 8.61 -10.30 16.51
CA ASP A 273 9.38 -11.51 16.83
C ASP A 273 8.48 -12.71 17.18
N LEU A 274 7.15 -12.53 17.25
CA LEU A 274 6.17 -13.59 17.50
C LEU A 274 6.37 -14.76 16.51
N PRO A 275 6.53 -16.00 17.00
CA PRO A 275 6.74 -17.17 16.16
C PRO A 275 5.52 -17.49 15.29
N LEU A 276 5.60 -17.12 14.01
CA LEU A 276 4.52 -17.30 13.03
C LEU A 276 4.94 -18.15 11.84
N VAL A 277 3.98 -18.80 11.19
CA VAL A 277 4.16 -19.51 9.92
C VAL A 277 3.94 -18.53 8.77
N HIS A 278 4.88 -18.50 7.84
CA HIS A 278 4.85 -17.54 6.73
C HIS A 278 4.13 -18.10 5.51
N ASP A 279 3.25 -17.28 4.92
CA ASP A 279 2.50 -17.60 3.71
C ASP A 279 3.41 -17.67 2.47
N GLN A 280 3.01 -18.46 1.47
CA GLN A 280 3.79 -18.63 0.25
C GLN A 280 3.40 -17.60 -0.82
N PRO A 281 4.35 -17.05 -1.58
CA PRO A 281 4.04 -16.16 -2.70
C PRO A 281 3.14 -16.81 -3.75
N ARG A 282 2.32 -16.00 -4.43
CA ARG A 282 1.35 -16.50 -5.41
C ARG A 282 1.31 -15.65 -6.68
N LEU A 283 1.74 -16.22 -7.80
CA LEU A 283 1.61 -15.60 -9.12
C LEU A 283 0.20 -15.79 -9.69
N LEU A 284 -0.48 -14.69 -9.97
CA LEU A 284 -1.82 -14.60 -10.54
C LEU A 284 -1.82 -14.48 -12.07
N GLY A 285 -0.64 -14.30 -12.68
CA GLY A 285 -0.45 -14.02 -14.10
C GLY A 285 -0.66 -12.55 -14.46
N VAL A 286 -0.57 -11.66 -13.48
CA VAL A 286 -0.74 -10.21 -13.64
C VAL A 286 0.37 -9.64 -14.51
N ARG A 287 1.63 -10.06 -14.32
CA ARG A 287 2.76 -9.63 -15.15
C ARG A 287 2.48 -9.87 -16.64
N ARG A 288 2.10 -11.10 -17.00
CA ARG A 288 1.77 -11.48 -18.38
C ARG A 288 0.65 -10.64 -18.99
N PHE A 289 -0.36 -10.28 -18.18
CA PHE A 289 -1.43 -9.38 -18.61
C PHE A 289 -0.92 -7.95 -18.79
N CYS A 290 -0.10 -7.46 -17.87
CA CYS A 290 0.52 -6.14 -17.92
C CYS A 290 1.53 -5.98 -19.07
N ASP A 291 2.14 -7.05 -19.57
CA ASP A 291 3.05 -7.00 -20.73
C ASP A 291 2.37 -6.49 -22.01
N VAL A 292 1.05 -6.69 -22.14
CA VAL A 292 0.27 -6.28 -23.31
C VAL A 292 -0.80 -5.22 -23.02
N CYS A 293 -1.18 -5.03 -21.75
CA CYS A 293 -2.19 -4.07 -21.36
C CYS A 293 -1.57 -2.69 -21.09
N THR A 294 -2.07 -1.66 -21.78
CA THR A 294 -1.59 -0.28 -21.66
C THR A 294 -2.57 0.68 -20.96
N ARG A 295 -3.74 0.20 -20.51
CA ARG A 295 -4.83 1.07 -20.04
C ARG A 295 -4.43 2.10 -18.98
N CYS A 296 -3.54 1.74 -18.04
CA CYS A 296 -3.05 2.67 -17.03
C CYS A 296 -2.11 3.73 -17.62
N ILE A 297 -1.25 3.37 -18.58
CA ILE A 297 -0.37 4.30 -19.31
C ILE A 297 -1.20 5.26 -20.15
N ASP A 298 -2.16 4.71 -20.89
CA ASP A 298 -3.02 5.47 -21.80
C ASP A 298 -3.82 6.53 -21.04
N ALA A 299 -4.34 6.15 -19.86
CA ALA A 299 -5.13 7.02 -19.01
C ALA A 299 -4.32 7.98 -18.13
N CYS A 300 -3.01 7.77 -17.94
CA CYS A 300 -2.17 8.65 -17.12
C CYS A 300 -1.99 10.02 -17.82
N PRO A 301 -2.48 11.13 -17.25
CA PRO A 301 -2.43 12.43 -17.92
C PRO A 301 -1.00 12.95 -18.15
N VAL A 302 -0.10 12.63 -17.23
CA VAL A 302 1.30 13.10 -17.21
C VAL A 302 2.30 12.05 -17.70
N LYS A 303 1.82 10.91 -18.21
CA LYS A 303 2.65 9.82 -18.75
C LYS A 303 3.77 9.39 -17.79
N ALA A 304 3.45 9.31 -16.49
CA ALA A 304 4.40 8.89 -15.46
C ALA A 304 4.70 7.38 -15.49
N LEU A 305 3.82 6.55 -16.05
CA LEU A 305 3.98 5.09 -16.06
C LEU A 305 4.82 4.61 -17.27
N PRO A 306 5.69 3.60 -17.08
CA PRO A 306 6.57 3.11 -18.15
C PRO A 306 5.80 2.27 -19.18
N SER A 307 6.10 2.49 -20.47
CA SER A 307 5.56 1.71 -21.60
C SER A 307 6.29 0.40 -21.86
N GLY A 308 7.60 0.35 -21.57
CA GLY A 308 8.46 -0.81 -21.83
C GLY A 308 8.31 -1.98 -20.85
N PRO A 309 9.13 -3.03 -21.00
CA PRO A 309 9.24 -4.10 -20.00
C PRO A 309 9.82 -3.57 -18.67
N PRO A 310 9.70 -4.33 -17.56
CA PRO A 310 10.41 -4.05 -16.33
C PRO A 310 11.91 -3.91 -16.55
N SER A 311 12.54 -2.95 -15.88
CA SER A 311 13.99 -2.74 -15.88
C SER A 311 14.41 -2.21 -14.51
N ASP A 312 15.71 -2.13 -14.25
CA ASP A 312 16.29 -1.57 -13.02
C ASP A 312 16.57 -0.06 -13.14
N VAL A 313 15.84 0.63 -14.02
CA VAL A 313 15.99 2.08 -14.23
C VAL A 313 15.63 2.87 -12.98
N GLN A 314 16.50 3.83 -12.64
CA GLN A 314 16.27 4.84 -11.62
C GLN A 314 16.00 6.19 -12.31
N LEU A 315 14.73 6.58 -12.39
CA LEU A 315 14.32 7.79 -13.10
C LEU A 315 14.66 9.08 -12.34
N ASN A 316 14.67 9.03 -11.01
CA ASN A 316 15.00 10.12 -10.11
C ASN A 316 15.31 9.57 -8.70
N ARG A 317 15.63 10.46 -7.75
CA ARG A 317 15.95 10.09 -6.36
C ARG A 317 14.81 9.34 -5.66
N SER A 318 13.56 9.54 -6.08
CA SER A 318 12.38 8.86 -5.52
C SER A 318 12.16 7.43 -6.05
N ALA A 319 13.05 6.92 -6.90
CA ALA A 319 13.01 5.54 -7.38
C ALA A 319 14.04 4.68 -6.65
N ILE A 320 13.60 3.53 -6.13
CA ILE A 320 14.49 2.51 -5.55
C ILE A 320 15.44 1.96 -6.62
N GLN A 321 16.72 1.84 -6.23
CA GLN A 321 17.80 1.35 -7.08
C GLN A 321 17.89 -0.17 -7.05
N GLY A 322 18.25 -0.77 -8.19
CA GLY A 322 18.61 -2.18 -8.29
C GLY A 322 17.46 -3.17 -8.09
N VAL A 323 16.23 -2.78 -8.47
CA VAL A 323 15.07 -3.67 -8.53
C VAL A 323 14.51 -3.64 -9.95
N ILE A 324 14.42 -4.81 -10.60
CA ILE A 324 13.84 -4.92 -11.94
C ILE A 324 12.31 -4.86 -11.83
N LYS A 325 11.73 -3.70 -12.14
CA LYS A 325 10.29 -3.45 -12.06
C LYS A 325 9.82 -2.40 -13.05
N TRP A 326 8.50 -2.21 -13.14
CA TRP A 326 7.94 -1.03 -13.81
C TRP A 326 8.09 0.20 -12.91
N THR A 327 9.17 0.96 -13.08
CA THR A 327 9.38 2.20 -12.34
C THR A 327 8.63 3.36 -13.01
N SER A 328 7.75 4.02 -12.26
CA SER A 328 7.10 5.26 -12.67
C SER A 328 7.92 6.48 -12.27
N ASP A 329 7.74 7.55 -13.03
CA ASP A 329 8.24 8.88 -12.70
C ASP A 329 7.40 9.49 -11.56
N ALA A 330 7.92 9.39 -10.32
CA ALA A 330 7.22 9.86 -9.14
C ALA A 330 7.03 11.39 -9.12
N GLU A 331 7.97 12.15 -9.69
CA GLU A 331 7.91 13.61 -9.75
C GLU A 331 6.76 14.07 -10.65
N LYS A 332 6.63 13.47 -11.85
CA LYS A 332 5.47 13.71 -12.71
C LYS A 332 4.16 13.29 -12.04
N CYS A 333 4.15 12.12 -11.40
CA CYS A 333 2.96 11.60 -10.74
C CYS A 333 2.48 12.55 -9.63
N PHE A 334 3.36 12.93 -8.70
CA PHE A 334 3.01 13.80 -7.59
C PHE A 334 2.76 15.25 -8.04
N GLY A 335 3.47 15.75 -9.06
CA GLY A 335 3.18 17.05 -9.67
C GLY A 335 1.73 17.18 -10.12
N PHE A 336 1.15 16.13 -10.71
CA PHE A 336 -0.28 16.12 -11.06
C PHE A 336 -1.21 16.16 -9.83
N TRP A 337 -0.81 15.55 -8.71
CA TRP A 337 -1.60 15.59 -7.46
C TRP A 337 -1.57 16.99 -6.86
N ALA A 338 -0.40 17.64 -6.90
CA ALA A 338 -0.21 19.02 -6.48
C ALA A 338 -1.12 19.98 -7.27
N ASP A 339 -1.13 19.87 -8.60
CA ASP A 339 -2.01 20.68 -9.47
C ASP A 339 -3.49 20.40 -9.22
N LEU A 340 -3.83 19.14 -8.92
CA LEU A 340 -5.19 18.72 -8.60
C LEU A 340 -5.65 19.19 -7.22
N ARG A 341 -4.72 19.42 -6.29
CA ARG A 341 -4.94 19.56 -4.83
C ARG A 341 -5.72 18.39 -4.23
N SER A 342 -5.53 17.20 -4.81
CA SER A 342 -6.11 15.94 -4.37
C SER A 342 -5.34 14.78 -4.99
N ASP A 343 -5.59 13.58 -4.49
CA ASP A 343 -5.12 12.32 -5.05
C ASP A 343 -5.72 12.00 -6.44
N CYS A 344 -4.89 11.41 -7.30
CA CYS A 344 -5.24 11.11 -8.69
C CYS A 344 -5.85 9.72 -8.88
N ALA A 345 -5.07 8.67 -8.58
CA ALA A 345 -5.44 7.25 -8.67
C ALA A 345 -6.18 6.80 -9.97
N ILE A 346 -5.98 7.48 -11.10
CA ILE A 346 -6.57 7.10 -12.39
C ILE A 346 -6.11 5.70 -12.81
N CYS A 347 -4.81 5.40 -12.64
CA CYS A 347 -4.22 4.10 -12.97
C CYS A 347 -4.84 2.93 -12.18
N LEU A 348 -5.26 3.20 -10.94
CA LEU A 348 -6.00 2.26 -10.09
C LEU A 348 -7.42 2.07 -10.64
N ARG A 349 -8.16 3.16 -10.89
CA ARG A 349 -9.55 3.11 -11.40
C ARG A 349 -9.71 2.39 -12.74
N VAL A 350 -8.81 2.64 -13.70
CA VAL A 350 -8.91 2.09 -15.06
C VAL A 350 -8.45 0.64 -15.18
N CYS A 351 -7.83 0.08 -14.14
CA CYS A 351 -7.28 -1.26 -14.15
C CYS A 351 -8.38 -2.31 -14.40
N PRO A 352 -8.25 -3.19 -15.42
CA PRO A 352 -9.22 -4.26 -15.69
C PRO A 352 -9.41 -5.25 -14.53
N TRP A 353 -8.41 -5.34 -13.65
CA TRP A 353 -8.44 -6.18 -12.45
C TRP A 353 -9.39 -5.67 -11.36
N ASN A 354 -10.03 -4.50 -11.52
CA ASN A 354 -11.16 -4.06 -10.69
C ASN A 354 -12.40 -4.94 -10.93
N ARG A 355 -12.35 -6.18 -10.46
CA ARG A 355 -13.34 -7.25 -10.65
C ARG A 355 -13.55 -7.98 -9.33
N ASP A 356 -14.77 -8.46 -9.16
CA ASP A 356 -15.13 -9.32 -8.04
C ASP A 356 -15.07 -10.77 -8.54
N PHE A 357 -14.06 -11.51 -8.09
CA PHE A 357 -13.85 -12.89 -8.54
C PHE A 357 -14.74 -13.92 -7.81
N GLY A 358 -15.65 -13.47 -6.94
CA GLY A 358 -16.78 -14.26 -6.44
C GLY A 358 -17.75 -14.65 -7.56
N TYR A 359 -17.84 -13.83 -8.62
CA TYR A 359 -18.62 -14.17 -9.81
C TYR A 359 -17.86 -15.09 -10.77
N TRP A 360 -18.52 -16.16 -11.25
CA TRP A 360 -17.90 -17.18 -12.11
C TRP A 360 -17.38 -16.61 -13.44
N TRP A 361 -18.09 -15.65 -14.05
CA TRP A 361 -17.64 -15.02 -15.30
C TRP A 361 -16.35 -14.21 -15.11
N ASN A 362 -16.10 -13.64 -13.92
CA ASN A 362 -14.83 -12.97 -13.62
C ASN A 362 -13.70 -13.99 -13.41
N ARG A 363 -14.00 -15.20 -12.91
CA ARG A 363 -13.02 -16.29 -12.86
C ARG A 363 -12.64 -16.78 -14.27
N VAL A 364 -13.62 -16.89 -15.17
CA VAL A 364 -13.38 -17.18 -16.59
C VAL A 364 -12.54 -16.06 -17.23
N TRP A 365 -12.86 -14.80 -16.98
CA TRP A 365 -12.04 -13.66 -17.42
C TRP A 365 -10.59 -13.78 -16.92
N ARG A 366 -10.38 -14.11 -15.64
CA ARG A 366 -9.06 -14.31 -15.05
C ARG A 366 -8.30 -15.43 -15.73
N TRP A 367 -8.99 -16.52 -16.04
CA TRP A 367 -8.39 -17.64 -16.77
C TRP A 367 -7.88 -17.16 -18.14
N PHE A 368 -8.73 -16.50 -18.95
CA PHE A 368 -8.32 -15.96 -20.25
C PHE A 368 -7.17 -14.95 -20.15
N ALA A 369 -7.18 -14.09 -19.13
CA ALA A 369 -6.12 -13.10 -18.88
C ALA A 369 -4.72 -13.74 -18.72
N ARG A 370 -4.65 -15.01 -18.32
CA ARG A 370 -3.40 -15.78 -18.13
C ARG A 370 -2.94 -16.54 -19.37
N THR A 371 -3.78 -16.65 -20.39
CA THR A 371 -3.50 -17.36 -21.66
C THR A 371 -2.93 -16.41 -22.72
N PRO A 372 -2.46 -16.92 -23.88
CA PRO A 372 -2.15 -16.09 -25.04
C PRO A 372 -3.34 -15.28 -25.59
N ALA A 373 -4.58 -15.67 -25.29
CA ALA A 373 -5.79 -14.95 -25.72
C ALA A 373 -6.00 -13.59 -25.01
N ARG A 374 -5.16 -13.25 -24.02
CA ARG A 374 -5.22 -11.97 -23.29
C ARG A 374 -5.24 -10.72 -24.18
N GLY A 375 -4.60 -10.76 -25.35
CA GLY A 375 -4.65 -9.64 -26.32
C GLY A 375 -6.07 -9.37 -26.84
N TRP A 376 -6.83 -10.42 -27.15
CA TRP A 376 -8.24 -10.31 -27.52
C TRP A 376 -9.09 -9.83 -26.35
N LEU A 377 -8.81 -10.34 -25.14
CA LEU A 377 -9.50 -9.89 -23.92
C LEU A 377 -9.33 -8.38 -23.70
N ILE A 378 -8.14 -7.83 -23.94
CA ILE A 378 -7.88 -6.39 -23.83
C ILE A 378 -8.66 -5.58 -24.87
N LYS A 379 -8.79 -6.08 -26.11
CA LYS A 379 -9.64 -5.43 -27.12
C LYS A 379 -11.09 -5.32 -26.63
N LEU A 380 -11.64 -6.40 -26.04
CA LEU A 380 -12.97 -6.39 -25.44
C LEU A 380 -13.06 -5.43 -24.23
N GLU A 381 -12.02 -5.39 -23.38
CA GLU A 381 -11.95 -4.44 -22.27
C GLU A 381 -12.01 -2.99 -22.75
N ASN A 382 -11.35 -2.68 -23.87
CA ASN A 382 -11.32 -1.33 -24.44
C ASN A 382 -12.66 -0.89 -25.05
N LEU A 383 -13.46 -1.84 -25.54
CA LEU A 383 -14.84 -1.58 -25.97
C LEU A 383 -15.79 -1.40 -24.78
N SER A 384 -15.45 -1.96 -23.62
CA SER A 384 -16.27 -1.86 -22.42
C SER A 384 -16.27 -0.44 -21.82
N LYS A 385 -17.35 -0.08 -21.11
CA LYS A 385 -17.39 1.13 -20.28
C LYS A 385 -16.69 0.95 -18.91
N ARG A 386 -16.08 -0.23 -18.64
CA ARG A 386 -15.40 -0.50 -17.36
C ARG A 386 -14.23 0.45 -17.19
N GLY A 387 -14.06 1.00 -15.99
CA GLY A 387 -12.99 1.96 -15.74
C GLY A 387 -13.19 3.31 -16.44
N LYS A 388 -14.40 3.67 -16.92
CA LYS A 388 -14.75 5.07 -17.21
C LYS A 388 -15.08 5.80 -15.92
N ARG A 389 -14.77 7.10 -15.85
CA ARG A 389 -14.97 7.89 -14.64
C ARG A 389 -16.46 8.10 -14.42
N LYS A 390 -16.96 7.75 -13.24
CA LYS A 390 -18.30 8.11 -12.79
C LYS A 390 -18.25 9.52 -12.19
N GLN A 391 -19.31 10.30 -12.39
CA GLN A 391 -19.37 11.62 -11.77
C GLN A 391 -19.63 11.49 -10.26
N SER A 392 -18.93 12.28 -9.45
CA SER A 392 -19.12 12.33 -7.99
C SER A 392 -20.55 12.68 -7.58
N THR A 393 -21.26 13.46 -8.42
CA THR A 393 -22.68 13.77 -8.23
C THR A 393 -23.57 12.52 -8.21
N ASN A 394 -23.21 11.47 -8.96
CA ASN A 394 -23.93 10.21 -8.94
C ASN A 394 -23.71 9.46 -7.62
N TRP A 395 -22.51 9.55 -7.05
CA TRP A 395 -22.22 8.98 -5.74
C TRP A 395 -23.06 9.67 -4.64
N TRP A 396 -23.09 11.00 -4.62
CA TRP A 396 -23.93 11.76 -3.69
C TRP A 396 -25.43 11.46 -3.82
N LYS A 397 -25.93 11.30 -5.05
CA LYS A 397 -27.33 10.89 -5.27
C LYS A 397 -27.61 9.51 -4.68
N ARG A 398 -26.69 8.55 -4.88
CA ARG A 398 -26.81 7.20 -4.32
C ARG A 398 -26.91 7.24 -2.79
N VAL A 399 -26.04 7.99 -2.12
CA VAL A 399 -26.06 8.10 -0.65
C VAL A 399 -27.37 8.67 -0.13
N LYS A 400 -27.98 9.64 -0.83
CA LYS A 400 -29.30 10.20 -0.46
C LYS A 400 -30.46 9.25 -0.70
N SER A 401 -30.33 8.30 -1.64
CA SER A 401 -31.37 7.33 -1.97
C SER A 401 -31.37 6.09 -1.07
N VAL A 402 -30.37 5.94 -0.20
CA VAL A 402 -30.39 4.89 0.82
C VAL A 402 -31.33 5.34 1.92
N THR A 403 -32.54 4.78 1.94
CA THR A 403 -33.44 4.91 3.08
C THR A 403 -32.73 4.35 4.33
N PRO A 404 -32.75 5.05 5.48
CA PRO A 404 -32.28 4.46 6.72
C PRO A 404 -32.99 3.11 6.94
N ARG A 405 -32.22 2.05 7.18
CA ARG A 405 -32.77 0.77 7.64
C ARG A 405 -33.05 0.83 9.12
#